data_AF-F0NCP5-F1
#
_entry.id   AF-F0NCP5-F1
#
_cell.length_a   1.000
_cell.length_b   1.000
_cell.length_c   1.000
_cell.angle_alpha   90.00
_cell.angle_beta   90.00
_cell.angle_gamma   90.00
#
_symmetry.space_group_name_H-M   'P 1'
#
loop_
_entity.id
_entity.type
_entity.pdbx_description
1 polymer ?
#
loop_
_entity_poly.entity_id
_entity_poly.type
_entity_poly.pdbx_seq_one_letter_code
_entity_poly.pdbx_strand_id
1 'polypeptide(L)'
;MVKIRIKDVKVKSIAVPIRGKLLRVAGEHLGRNVFTLVEIITDKGVTGYSETGGGGFSLAPLIEKLKDQLIGEDAFNLYRG
;
A
#
# COMPACT_ATOMS: atom_id res chain seq x y z
N MET A 1 -6.96 8.55 -26.12
CA MET A 1 -6.08 8.78 -24.95
C MET A 1 -4.97 7.74 -24.96
N VAL A 2 -3.75 8.13 -24.58
CA VAL A 2 -2.64 7.18 -24.36
C VAL A 2 -2.93 6.40 -23.07
N LYS A 3 -2.90 5.07 -23.11
CA LYS A 3 -3.03 4.24 -21.91
C LYS A 3 -1.76 4.33 -21.07
N ILE A 4 -1.93 4.56 -19.77
CA ILE A 4 -0.84 4.57 -18.79
C ILE A 4 -0.89 3.23 -18.07
N ARG A 5 0.14 2.41 -18.26
CA ARG A 5 0.13 1.03 -17.76
C ARG A 5 0.96 0.89 -16.50
N ILE A 6 0.50 0.05 -15.58
CA ILE A 6 1.26 -0.30 -14.39
C ILE A 6 2.46 -1.15 -14.83
N LYS A 7 3.67 -0.68 -14.50
CA LYS A 7 4.94 -1.33 -14.80
C LYS A 7 5.48 -2.09 -13.60
N ASP A 8 5.32 -1.53 -12.41
CA ASP A 8 5.82 -2.12 -11.17
C ASP A 8 4.95 -1.70 -9.99
N VAL A 9 4.92 -2.55 -8.97
CA VAL A 9 4.30 -2.27 -7.67
C VAL A 9 5.32 -2.65 -6.62
N LYS A 10 5.54 -1.74 -5.67
CA LYS A 10 6.39 -1.97 -4.51
C LYS A 10 5.58 -1.72 -3.26
N VAL A 11 5.80 -2.56 -2.25
CA VAL A 11 5.13 -2.43 -0.96
C VAL A 11 6.12 -2.42 0.18
N LYS A 12 5.84 -1.61 1.21
CA LYS A 12 6.66 -1.57 2.41
C LYS A 12 5.80 -1.33 3.64
N SER A 13 5.86 -2.25 4.59
CA SER A 13 5.35 -2.01 5.94
C SER A 13 6.37 -1.19 6.74
N ILE A 14 5.89 -0.12 7.37
CA ILE A 14 6.68 0.76 8.23
C ILE A 14 6.04 0.85 9.61
N ALA A 15 6.86 1.07 10.63
CA ALA A 15 6.42 1.36 11.98
C ALA A 15 6.84 2.78 12.35
N VAL A 16 5.87 3.62 12.70
CA VAL A 16 6.09 5.02 13.08
C VAL A 16 5.81 5.16 14.58
N PRO A 17 6.77 5.63 15.39
CA PRO A 17 6.54 5.82 16.81
C PRO A 17 5.49 6.91 17.03
N ILE A 18 4.63 6.71 18.03
CA ILE A 18 3.68 7.73 18.49
C ILE A 18 4.16 8.31 19.82
N ARG A 19 3.86 9.59 20.06
CA ARG A 19 4.26 10.26 21.30
C ARG A 19 3.18 10.08 22.37
N GLY A 20 3.60 9.64 23.56
CA GLY A 20 2.72 9.48 24.72
C GLY A 20 2.00 8.12 24.78
N LYS A 21 1.27 7.92 25.86
CA LYS A 21 0.49 6.69 26.11
C LYS A 21 -0.94 6.89 25.63
N LEU A 22 -1.30 6.27 24.51
CA LEU A 22 -2.68 6.27 24.02
C LEU A 22 -3.45 5.10 24.63
N LEU A 23 -4.52 5.40 25.36
CA LEU A 23 -5.42 4.40 25.93
C LEU A 23 -6.55 4.10 24.92
N ARG A 24 -6.92 2.82 24.80
CA ARG A 24 -8.09 2.34 24.04
C ARG A 24 -8.87 1.34 24.89
N VAL A 25 -10.11 1.02 24.48
CA VAL A 25 -10.96 0.05 25.21
C VAL A 25 -10.27 -1.31 25.44
N ALA A 26 -9.37 -1.69 24.53
CA ALA A 26 -8.56 -2.90 24.61
C ALA A 26 -7.18 -2.69 25.29
N GLY A 27 -7.02 -1.68 26.15
CA GLY A 27 -5.79 -1.40 26.90
C GLY A 27 -4.93 -0.29 26.30
N GLU A 28 -3.63 -0.29 26.60
CA GLU A 28 -2.68 0.69 26.08
C GLU A 28 -2.27 0.35 24.63
N HIS A 29 -2.16 1.38 23.78
CA HIS A 29 -1.64 1.24 22.43
C HIS A 29 -0.15 0.86 22.45
N LEU A 30 0.33 0.15 21.42
CA LEU A 30 1.70 -0.38 21.33
C LEU A 30 2.81 0.68 21.16
N GLY A 31 2.51 1.96 21.33
CA GLY A 31 3.50 3.05 21.15
C GLY A 31 3.99 3.25 19.71
N ARG A 32 3.43 2.55 18.72
CA ARG A 32 3.74 2.72 17.30
C ARG A 32 2.56 2.40 16.40
N ASN A 33 2.38 3.19 15.35
CA ASN A 33 1.47 2.88 14.26
C ASN A 33 2.21 2.06 13.20
N VAL A 34 1.53 1.06 12.66
CA VAL A 34 2.04 0.30 11.52
C VAL A 34 1.23 0.68 10.30
N PHE A 35 1.92 1.07 9.24
CA PHE A 35 1.34 1.41 7.95
C PHE A 35 1.94 0.52 6.88
N THR A 36 1.16 0.17 5.86
CA THR A 36 1.67 -0.45 4.65
C THR A 36 1.58 0.56 3.51
N LEU A 37 2.74 0.99 3.03
CA LEU A 37 2.87 1.92 1.91
C LEU A 37 2.93 1.15 0.60
N VAL A 38 2.24 1.64 -0.41
CA VAL A 38 2.24 1.09 -1.77
C VAL A 38 2.70 2.15 -2.75
N GLU A 39 3.67 1.80 -3.59
CA GLU A 39 4.16 2.60 -4.70
C GLU A 39 3.80 1.90 -6.02
N ILE A 40 3.04 2.60 -6.88
CA ILE A 40 2.61 2.12 -8.19
C ILE A 40 3.37 2.91 -9.26
N ILE A 41 4.23 2.23 -9.99
CA ILE A 41 5.11 2.82 -11.01
C ILE A 41 4.50 2.52 -12.38
N THR A 42 4.37 3.53 -13.22
CA THR A 42 3.81 3.38 -14.57
C THR A 42 4.86 3.44 -15.67
N ASP A 43 4.50 2.99 -16.87
CA ASP A 43 5.35 3.04 -18.06
C ASP A 43 5.56 4.46 -18.64
N LYS A 44 4.83 5.46 -18.15
CA LYS A 44 4.91 6.87 -18.60
C LYS A 44 5.60 7.80 -17.62
N GLY A 45 6.33 7.25 -16.64
CA GLY A 45 7.08 8.05 -15.66
C GLY A 45 6.21 8.70 -14.58
N VAL A 46 4.92 8.35 -14.51
CA VAL A 46 4.03 8.74 -13.40
C VAL A 46 4.11 7.67 -12.32
N THR A 47 4.23 8.09 -11.06
CA THR A 47 4.22 7.19 -9.90
C THR A 47 3.13 7.63 -8.92
N GLY A 48 2.31 6.68 -8.49
CA GLY A 48 1.29 6.89 -7.47
C GLY A 48 1.72 6.28 -6.13
N TYR A 49 1.36 6.95 -5.04
CA TYR A 49 1.60 6.46 -3.68
C TYR A 49 0.28 6.31 -2.93
N SER A 50 0.19 5.27 -2.11
CA SER A 50 -0.96 5.01 -1.26
C SER A 50 -0.54 4.44 0.09
N GLU A 51 -1.42 4.54 1.06
CA GLU A 51 -1.27 4.01 2.42
C GLU A 51 -2.52 3.20 2.79
N THR A 52 -2.29 2.16 3.57
CA THR A 52 -3.35 1.40 4.21
C THR A 52 -2.93 0.99 5.62
N GLY A 53 -3.95 0.82 6.47
CA GLY A 53 -3.79 0.52 7.89
C GLY A 53 -3.05 -0.78 8.17
N GLY A 54 -2.60 -0.92 9.42
CA GLY A 54 -1.65 -1.94 9.86
C GLY A 54 -2.15 -3.39 9.77
N GLY A 55 -2.04 -3.98 8.58
CA GLY A 55 -2.03 -5.44 8.40
C GLY A 55 -0.65 -6.06 8.61
N GLY A 56 0.39 -5.24 8.80
CA GLY A 56 1.73 -5.69 9.20
C GLY A 56 2.28 -6.83 8.34
N PHE A 57 2.36 -8.03 8.94
CA PHE A 57 2.88 -9.26 8.33
C PHE A 57 1.99 -9.83 7.21
N SER A 58 0.69 -9.54 7.18
CA SER A 58 -0.22 -10.16 6.21
C SER A 58 -0.44 -9.30 4.95
N LEU A 59 -0.41 -7.97 5.08
CA LEU A 59 -0.81 -7.09 3.98
C LEU A 59 0.27 -6.93 2.90
N ALA A 60 1.53 -6.75 3.29
CA ALA A 60 2.61 -6.59 2.33
C ALA A 60 2.76 -7.85 1.43
N PRO A 61 2.81 -9.09 1.97
CA PRO A 61 2.83 -10.29 1.14
C PRO A 61 1.60 -10.47 0.26
N LEU A 62 0.42 -10.03 0.73
CA LEU A 62 -0.79 -10.06 -0.08
C LEU A 62 -0.67 -9.15 -1.30
N ILE A 63 -0.19 -7.91 -1.10
CA ILE A 63 0.00 -6.94 -2.19
C ILE A 63 1.09 -7.42 -3.17
N GLU A 64 2.19 -8.00 -2.67
CA GLU A 64 3.21 -8.61 -3.52
C GLU A 64 2.63 -9.72 -4.40
N LYS A 65 1.72 -10.55 -3.88
CA LYS A 65 1.02 -11.57 -4.69
C LYS A 65 0.04 -10.97 -5.70
N LEU A 66 -0.57 -9.83 -5.39
CA LEU A 66 -1.50 -9.15 -6.31
C LEU A 66 -0.77 -8.44 -7.44
N LYS A 67 0.53 -8.12 -7.27
CA LYS A 67 1.37 -7.47 -8.27
C LYS A 67 1.22 -8.12 -9.65
N ASP A 68 1.33 -9.44 -9.74
CA ASP A 68 1.27 -10.19 -11.00
C ASP A 68 -0.04 -9.97 -11.77
N GLN A 69 -1.13 -9.61 -11.08
CA GLN A 69 -2.44 -9.32 -11.67
C GLN A 69 -2.59 -7.84 -12.08
N LEU A 70 -1.74 -6.96 -11.56
CA LEU A 70 -1.79 -5.51 -11.80
C LEU A 70 -0.85 -5.06 -12.92
N ILE A 71 0.29 -5.73 -13.11
CA ILE A 71 1.26 -5.36 -14.14
C ILE A 71 0.61 -5.43 -15.53
N GLY A 72 0.76 -4.36 -16.32
CA GLY A 72 0.23 -4.23 -17.67
C GLY A 72 -1.19 -3.66 -17.75
N GLU A 73 -1.92 -3.61 -16.64
CA GLU A 73 -3.25 -3.00 -16.56
C GLU A 73 -3.21 -1.48 -16.75
N ASP A 74 -4.32 -0.91 -17.21
CA ASP A 74 -4.48 0.54 -17.32
C ASP A 74 -4.68 1.14 -15.92
N ALA A 75 -3.73 1.98 -15.48
CA ALA A 75 -3.70 2.54 -14.13
C ALA A 75 -4.93 3.39 -13.80
N PHE A 76 -5.67 3.86 -14.80
CA PHE A 76 -6.88 4.69 -14.63
C PHE A 76 -8.18 3.92 -14.92
N ASN A 77 -8.09 2.64 -15.27
CA ASN A 77 -9.26 1.82 -15.56
C ASN A 77 -9.08 0.38 -15.04
N LEU A 78 -9.21 0.23 -13.71
CA LEU A 78 -9.02 -1.03 -12.99
C LEU A 78 -10.33 -1.76 -12.66
N TYR A 79 -11.48 -1.12 -12.85
CA TYR A 79 -12.78 -1.73 -12.58
C TYR A 79 -13.17 -2.74 -13.67
N ARG A 80 -13.62 -3.93 -13.28
CA ARG A 80 -13.93 -5.06 -14.19
C ARG A 80 -15.36 -5.58 -14.06
N GLY A 81 -16.30 -4.73 -13.62
CA GLY A 81 -17.71 -5.12 -13.48
C GLY A 81 -18.35 -5.54 -14.80
#